data_AF-A0A958P4B6-F1
#
_entry.id   AF-A0A958P4B6-F1
#
_cell.length_a   1.000
_cell.length_b   1.000
_cell.length_c   1.000
_cell.angle_alpha   90.00
_cell.angle_beta   90.00
_cell.angle_gamma   90.00
#
_symmetry.space_group_name_H-M   'P 1'
#
loop_
_entity.id
_entity.type
_entity.pdbx_description
1 polymer ?
#
loop_
_entity_poly.entity_id
_entity_poly.type
_entity_poly.pdbx_seq_one_letter_code
_entity_poly.pdbx_strand_id
1 'polypeptide(L)' 'SVEEHNQIMSIKHKEYNLYGVQFHPESILTEHGKEIINNFLAI' A
#
# COMPACT_ATOMS: atom_id res chain seq x y z
N SER A 1 7.17 -3.01 0.58
CA SER A 1 7.18 -4.44 0.24
C SER A 1 7.90 -4.62 -1.09
N VAL A 2 8.40 -5.83 -1.36
CA VAL A 2 9.10 -6.17 -2.60
C VAL A 2 8.48 -7.46 -3.15
N GLU A 3 8.22 -7.51 -4.47
CA GLU A 3 7.68 -8.68 -5.17
C GLU A 3 8.79 -9.68 -5.56
N GLU A 4 8.42 -10.86 -6.08
CA GLU A 4 9.33 -11.93 -6.51
C GLU A 4 10.38 -11.48 -7.53
N HIS A 5 10.06 -10.50 -8.39
CA HIS A 5 11.01 -9.92 -9.36
C HIS A 5 11.85 -8.76 -8.79
N ASN A 6 11.94 -8.66 -7.47
CA ASN A 6 12.64 -7.58 -6.76
C ASN A 6 12.08 -6.17 -7.06
N GLN A 7 10.82 -6.11 -7.50
CA GLN A 7 10.12 -4.84 -7.77
C GLN A 7 9.60 -4.26 -6.46
N ILE A 8 9.83 -2.96 -6.25
CA ILE A 8 9.33 -2.25 -5.07
C ILE A 8 7.84 -2.01 -5.27
N MET A 9 7.01 -2.63 -4.43
CA MET A 9 5.55 -2.54 -4.54
C MET A 9 4.93 -1.55 -3.55
N SER A 10 5.63 -1.24 -2.45
CA SER A 10 5.20 -0.20 -1.52
C SER A 10 6.36 0.36 -0.71
N ILE A 11 6.22 1.63 -0.33
CA ILE A 11 7.19 2.40 0.44
C ILE A 11 6.50 3.17 1.57
N LYS A 12 7.25 3.47 2.62
CA LYS A 12 6.85 4.36 3.73
C LYS A 12 7.98 5.36 3.95
N HIS A 13 7.64 6.65 4.10
CA HIS A 13 8.62 7.64 4.54
C HIS A 13 9.07 7.36 5.98
N LYS A 14 10.35 7.56 6.28
CA LYS A 14 10.90 7.19 7.60
C LYS A 14 10.36 8.05 8.74
N GLU A 15 10.12 9.32 8.46
CA GLU A 15 9.74 10.33 9.48
C GLU A 15 8.27 10.75 9.41
N TYR A 16 7.63 10.60 8.25
CA TYR A 16 6.28 11.10 7.99
C TYR A 16 5.33 9.92 7.78
N ASN A 17 4.05 10.11 8.12
CA ASN A 17 2.97 9.17 7.82
C ASN A 17 2.58 9.25 6.33
N LEU A 18 3.58 9.11 5.45
CA LEU A 18 3.45 9.12 4.01
C LEU A 18 3.77 7.72 3.47
N TYR A 19 2.85 7.19 2.67
CA TYR A 19 2.89 5.84 2.15
C TYR A 19 2.67 5.89 0.64
N GLY A 20 3.42 5.08 -0.10
CA GLY A 20 3.24 4.89 -1.55
C GLY A 20 2.99 3.42 -1.84
N VAL A 21 2.01 3.13 -2.69
CA VAL A 21 1.71 1.78 -3.19
C VAL A 21 1.68 1.82 -4.71
N GLN A 22 2.17 0.76 -5.36
CA GLN A 22 2.21 0.66 -6.82
C GLN A 22 0.90 0.15 -7.43
N PHE A 23 0.06 -0.50 -6.62
CA PHE A 23 -1.25 -1.02 -7.00
C PHE A 23 -2.38 -0.08 -6.60
N HIS A 24 -3.59 -0.38 -7.07
CA HIS A 24 -4.82 0.39 -6.85
C HIS A 24 -5.65 -0.23 -5.71
N PRO A 25 -5.43 0.12 -4.42
CA PRO A 25 -6.19 -0.45 -3.30
C PRO A 25 -7.70 -0.13 -3.36
N GLU A 26 -8.10 0.85 -4.15
CA GLU A 26 -9.49 1.19 -4.43
C GLU A 26 -10.19 0.22 -5.39
N SER A 27 -9.43 -0.56 -6.16
CA SER A 27 -9.98 -1.49 -7.13
C SER A 27 -10.69 -2.66 -6.44
N ILE A 28 -11.88 -3.03 -6.94
CA ILE A 28 -12.65 -4.17 -6.42
C ILE A 28 -11.91 -5.51 -6.52
N LEU A 29 -10.94 -5.59 -7.44
CA LEU A 29 -10.14 -6.79 -7.69
C LEU A 29 -8.89 -6.87 -6.79
N THR A 30 -8.57 -5.81 -6.06
CA THR A 30 -7.43 -5.82 -5.14
C THR A 30 -7.83 -6.49 -3.84
N GLU A 31 -7.31 -7.69 -3.64
CA GLU A 31 -7.46 -8.45 -2.41
C GLU A 31 -6.99 -7.60 -1.21
N HIS A 32 -7.80 -7.52 -0.16
CA HIS A 32 -7.61 -6.66 1.02
C HIS A 32 -7.53 -5.14 0.75
N GLY A 33 -7.88 -4.64 -0.45
CA GLY A 33 -7.80 -3.21 -0.78
C GLY A 33 -8.55 -2.30 0.21
N LYS A 34 -9.76 -2.71 0.63
CA LYS A 34 -10.55 -2.00 1.65
C LYS A 34 -9.87 -1.94 3.01
N GLU A 35 -9.20 -3.00 3.44
CA GLU A 35 -8.49 -3.05 4.72
C GLU A 35 -7.28 -2.11 4.68
N ILE A 36 -6.56 -2.07 3.56
CA ILE A 36 -5.44 -1.15 3.35
C ILE A 36 -5.92 0.31 3.48
N ILE A 37 -7.04 0.67 2.87
CA ILE A 37 -7.62 2.01 2.98
C ILE A 37 -8.03 2.30 4.42
N ASN A 38 -8.70 1.37 5.10
CA ASN A 38 -9.12 1.57 6.50
C ASN A 38 -7.91 1.76 7.43
N ASN A 39 -6.85 0.97 7.23
CA ASN A 39 -5.61 1.14 7.96
C ASN A 39 -4.99 2.51 7.70
N PHE A 40 -4.96 2.97 6.44
CA PHE A 40 -4.46 4.30 6.09
C PHE A 40 -5.23 5.42 6.79
N LEU A 41 -6.56 5.32 6.89
CA LEU A 41 -7.41 6.31 7.55
C LEU A 41 -7.32 6.28 9.09
N ALA A 42 -6.82 5.18 9.66
CA ALA A 42 -6.65 5.01 11.10
C ALA A 42 -5.27 5.42 11.63
N ILE A 43 -4.37 5.89 10.75
CA ILE A 43 -3.03 6.42 11.07
C ILE A 43 -3.14 7.86 11.57
#